data_AF-A0A5C7VRB3-F1
#
_entry.id   AF-A0A5C7VRB3-F1
#
_cell.length_a   1.000
_cell.length_b   1.000
_cell.length_c   1.000
_cell.angle_alpha   90.00
_cell.angle_beta   90.00
_cell.angle_gamma   90.00
#
_symmetry.space_group_name_H-M   'P 1'
#
loop_
_entity.id
_entity.type
_entity.pdbx_description
1 polymer ?
#
loop_
_entity_poly.entity_id
_entity_poly.type
_entity_poly.pdbx_seq_one_letter_code
_entity_poly.pdbx_strand_id
1 'polypeptide(L)'
;MNRYQIRQCTSDACRLRFPMPEDALPGEQCPKCGARTQLVAESPIHFESIPEMRPQQEIGFDVLLDNLRSLFNVGSIFRSAEGAGLHHLYLCGITPTPENPKLAKTSLGAEGVVGWSQHNNALDLAQRLLGEGRQLWALDVDEHAQSLFAVEPPDAPRLYQAQ
;
A
#
# COMPACT_ATOMS: atom_id res chain seq x y z
N MET A 1 20.34 14.84 -10.22
CA MET A 1 20.15 13.71 -9.29
C MET A 1 20.40 14.23 -7.88
N ASN A 2 19.38 14.27 -7.03
CA ASN A 2 19.57 14.68 -5.64
C ASN A 2 20.26 13.53 -4.90
N ARG A 3 21.54 13.72 -4.57
CA ARG A 3 22.30 12.76 -3.77
C ARG A 3 21.94 12.93 -2.29
N TYR A 4 21.74 11.82 -1.60
CA TYR A 4 21.42 11.78 -0.19
C TYR A 4 22.56 11.15 0.60
N GLN A 5 22.77 11.64 1.79
CA GLN A 5 23.72 11.11 2.76
C GLN A 5 22.98 10.69 4.02
N ILE A 6 23.46 9.64 4.68
CA ILE A 6 22.94 9.23 5.98
C ILE A 6 23.85 9.78 7.07
N ARG A 7 23.28 10.62 7.92
CA ARG A 7 23.98 11.21 9.06
C ARG A 7 23.49 10.60 10.37
N GLN A 8 24.38 10.52 11.35
CA GLN A 8 24.06 10.05 12.70
C GLN A 8 24.52 11.07 13.73
N CYS A 9 23.68 11.38 14.71
CA CYS A 9 24.06 12.20 15.85
C CYS A 9 25.22 11.57 16.63
N THR A 10 26.21 12.39 16.99
CA THR A 10 27.42 12.01 17.75
C THR A 10 27.17 11.90 19.25
N SER A 11 26.05 12.42 19.75
CA SER A 11 25.66 12.23 21.15
C SER A 11 25.24 10.78 21.40
N ASP A 12 25.92 10.10 22.32
CA ASP A 12 25.63 8.72 22.72
C ASP A 12 24.21 8.53 23.27
N ALA A 13 23.64 9.56 23.90
CA ALA A 13 22.27 9.53 24.40
C ALA A 13 21.21 9.69 23.29
N CYS A 14 21.56 10.33 22.16
CA CYS A 14 20.60 10.62 21.09
C CYS A 14 20.70 9.61 19.94
N ARG A 15 21.90 9.47 19.35
CA ARG A 15 22.22 8.59 18.22
C ARG A 15 21.25 8.61 17.03
N LEU A 16 20.43 9.66 16.88
CA LEU A 16 19.46 9.76 15.79
C LEU A 16 20.17 9.63 14.45
N ARG A 17 19.73 8.66 13.64
CA ARG A 17 20.20 8.42 12.27
C ARG A 17 19.11 8.85 11.29
N PHE A 18 19.46 9.66 10.29
CA PHE A 18 18.49 10.22 9.36
C PHE A 18 19.13 10.52 7.98
N PRO A 19 18.35 10.40 6.88
CA PRO A 19 18.78 10.81 5.56
C PRO A 19 18.72 12.34 5.41
N MET A 20 19.62 12.90 4.63
CA MET A 20 19.65 14.33 4.32
C MET A 20 20.22 14.56 2.91
N PRO A 21 19.71 15.53 2.13
CA PRO A 21 20.37 15.93 0.90
C PRO A 21 21.82 16.35 1.18
N GLU A 22 22.75 16.05 0.26
CA GLU A 22 24.15 16.43 0.41
C GLU A 22 24.35 17.95 0.53
N ASP A 23 23.50 18.73 -0.14
CA ASP A 23 23.52 20.19 -0.22
C ASP A 23 22.71 20.89 0.89
N ALA A 24 22.04 20.14 1.76
CA ALA A 24 21.20 20.74 2.79
C ALA A 24 22.03 21.28 3.99
N LEU A 25 21.85 22.57 4.29
CA LEU A 25 22.28 23.20 5.54
C LEU A 25 21.12 23.16 6.55
N PRO A 26 21.35 22.91 7.87
CA PRO A 26 22.62 22.67 8.55
C PRO A 26 22.79 21.17 8.83
N GLY A 27 23.23 20.38 7.86
CA GLY A 27 23.35 18.93 8.07
C GLY A 27 24.29 18.51 9.19
N GLU A 28 25.12 19.42 9.69
CA GLU A 28 26.00 19.23 10.83
C GLU A 28 25.28 19.14 12.19
N GLN A 29 24.03 19.61 12.31
CA GLN A 29 23.29 19.62 13.58
C GLN A 29 22.13 18.62 13.58
N CYS A 30 21.99 17.90 14.70
CA CYS A 30 20.94 16.93 14.87
C CYS A 30 19.58 17.62 15.03
N PRO A 31 18.55 17.29 14.22
CA PRO A 31 17.25 17.95 14.31
C PRO A 31 16.47 17.62 15.61
N LYS A 32 16.93 16.62 16.36
CA LYS A 32 16.31 16.22 17.63
C LYS A 32 16.93 16.88 18.86
N CYS A 33 18.25 17.13 18.85
CA CYS A 33 18.97 17.59 20.05
C CYS A 33 20.01 18.68 19.82
N GLY A 34 20.22 19.12 18.58
CA GLY A 34 21.20 20.16 18.22
C GLY A 34 22.67 19.71 18.22
N ALA A 35 23.01 18.54 18.79
CA ALA A 35 24.38 18.04 18.80
C ALA A 35 24.91 17.75 17.39
N ARG A 36 26.25 17.68 17.25
CA ARG A 36 26.89 17.42 15.96
C ARG A 36 26.48 16.06 15.39
N THR A 37 26.48 15.95 14.07
CA THR A 37 26.24 14.71 13.34
C THR A 37 27.47 14.32 12.53
N GLN A 38 27.67 13.02 12.34
CA GLN A 38 28.70 12.45 11.49
C GLN A 38 28.07 11.72 10.30
N LEU A 39 28.75 11.73 9.16
CA LEU A 39 28.39 10.93 8.00
C LEU A 39 28.67 9.45 8.33
N VAL A 40 27.65 8.59 8.22
CA VAL A 40 27.80 7.15 8.50
C VAL A 40 27.59 6.28 7.27
N ALA A 41 26.95 6.81 6.22
CA ALA A 41 26.89 6.18 4.91
C ALA A 41 26.58 7.27 3.87
N GLU A 42 27.20 7.19 2.72
CA GLU A 42 26.65 7.82 1.53
C GLU A 42 25.49 6.94 1.07
N SER A 43 24.33 7.53 0.79
CA SER A 43 23.24 6.78 0.19
C SER A 43 23.37 6.98 -1.31
N PRO A 44 23.91 6.02 -2.07
CA PRO A 44 23.70 6.01 -3.51
C PRO A 44 22.22 5.68 -3.71
N ILE A 45 21.32 6.66 -3.53
CA ILE A 45 19.99 6.56 -4.10
C ILE A 45 20.21 6.67 -5.60
N HIS A 46 20.66 5.57 -6.20
CA HIS A 46 20.29 5.27 -7.55
C HIS A 46 18.77 5.15 -7.48
N PHE A 47 18.07 6.16 -8.00
CA PHE A 47 16.81 5.86 -8.65
C PHE A 47 17.18 4.91 -9.79
N GLU A 48 17.39 3.63 -9.47
CA GLU A 48 17.07 2.59 -10.43
C GLU A 48 15.65 2.92 -10.81
N SER A 49 15.43 3.18 -12.11
CA SER A 49 14.09 3.13 -12.68
C SER A 49 13.39 1.98 -11.98
N ILE A 50 12.26 2.25 -11.31
CA ILE A 50 11.44 1.19 -10.71
C ILE A 50 11.42 0.11 -11.78
N PRO A 51 12.09 -1.05 -11.55
CA PRO A 51 12.15 -2.07 -12.58
C PRO A 51 10.71 -2.26 -13.01
N GLU A 52 10.41 -2.24 -14.34
CA GLU A 52 9.07 -2.61 -14.80
C GLU A 52 8.66 -3.80 -13.96
N MET A 53 7.69 -3.56 -13.08
CA MET A 53 7.42 -4.45 -11.97
C MET A 53 6.82 -5.66 -12.67
N ARG A 54 7.67 -6.65 -12.98
CA ARG A 54 7.22 -7.89 -13.60
C ARG A 54 6.11 -8.38 -12.70
N PRO A 55 4.89 -8.64 -13.20
CA PRO A 55 3.77 -8.98 -12.36
C PRO A 55 4.22 -10.09 -11.41
N GLN A 56 4.43 -9.72 -10.15
CA GLN A 56 4.75 -10.65 -9.09
C GLN A 56 3.47 -11.43 -8.91
N GLN A 57 3.41 -12.58 -9.60
CA GLN A 57 2.41 -13.63 -9.49
C GLN A 57 1.11 -13.12 -8.87
N GLU A 58 0.30 -12.43 -9.69
CA GLU A 58 -0.96 -11.81 -9.24
C GLU A 58 -1.72 -12.80 -8.37
N ILE A 59 -1.97 -12.43 -7.13
CA ILE A 59 -2.83 -13.23 -6.29
C ILE A 59 -4.23 -12.95 -6.84
N GLY A 60 -4.74 -13.91 -7.62
CA GLY A 60 -5.88 -13.74 -8.52
C GLY A 60 -7.23 -13.57 -7.82
N PHE A 61 -7.37 -12.57 -6.95
CA PHE A 61 -8.65 -12.13 -6.42
C PHE A 61 -8.78 -10.60 -6.54
N ASP A 62 -10.02 -10.17 -6.78
CA ASP A 62 -10.42 -8.77 -6.80
C ASP A 62 -11.14 -8.43 -5.50
N VAL A 63 -11.18 -7.14 -5.14
CA VAL A 63 -11.89 -6.67 -3.94
C VAL A 63 -12.92 -5.62 -4.31
N LEU A 64 -14.13 -5.78 -3.78
CA LEU A 64 -15.23 -4.83 -3.92
C LEU A 64 -15.43 -4.08 -2.62
N LEU A 65 -15.36 -2.75 -2.67
CA LEU A 65 -15.54 -1.85 -1.55
C LEU A 65 -16.87 -1.13 -1.67
N ASP A 66 -17.85 -1.49 -0.85
CA ASP A 66 -19.16 -0.84 -0.88
C ASP A 66 -19.30 0.26 0.19
N ASN A 67 -19.67 1.46 -0.25
CA ASN A 67 -20.03 2.60 0.59
C ASN A 67 -19.02 2.97 1.70
N LEU A 68 -17.71 2.76 1.46
CA LEU A 68 -16.68 3.15 2.42
C LEU A 68 -16.49 4.66 2.43
N ARG A 69 -16.77 5.33 3.55
CA ARG A 69 -16.71 6.80 3.62
C ARG A 69 -15.31 7.38 3.89
N SER A 70 -14.41 6.58 4.47
CA SER A 70 -13.12 7.06 4.98
C SER A 70 -12.05 7.02 3.90
N LEU A 71 -11.61 8.20 3.44
CA LEU A 71 -10.44 8.33 2.55
C LEU A 71 -9.19 7.65 3.10
N PHE A 72 -8.97 7.73 4.42
CA PHE A 72 -7.83 7.09 5.07
C PHE A 72 -7.89 5.57 4.98
N ASN A 73 -9.07 4.99 5.20
CA ASN A 73 -9.25 3.54 5.11
C ASN A 73 -9.10 3.08 3.66
N VAL A 74 -9.71 3.80 2.71
CA VAL A 74 -9.58 3.47 1.28
C VAL A 74 -8.12 3.54 0.84
N GLY A 75 -7.38 4.59 1.18
CA GLY A 75 -5.96 4.68 0.86
C GLY A 75 -5.11 3.58 1.51
N SER A 76 -5.44 3.18 2.75
CA SER A 76 -4.78 2.05 3.42
C SER A 76 -5.10 0.70 2.75
N ILE A 77 -6.31 0.54 2.20
CA ILE A 77 -6.70 -0.63 1.40
C ILE A 77 -5.92 -0.67 0.09
N PHE A 78 -5.78 0.45 -0.62
CA PHE A 78 -4.92 0.53 -1.82
C PHE A 78 -3.49 0.07 -1.52
N ARG A 79 -2.90 0.55 -0.42
CA ARG A 79 -1.54 0.16 -0.01
C ARG A 79 -1.43 -1.32 0.35
N SER A 80 -2.47 -1.88 0.98
CA SER A 80 -2.52 -3.31 1.31
C SER A 80 -2.69 -4.14 0.04
N ALA A 81 -3.49 -3.68 -0.92
CA ALA A 81 -3.73 -4.31 -2.21
C ALA A 81 -2.46 -4.39 -3.06
N GLU A 82 -1.68 -3.30 -3.12
CA GLU A 82 -0.36 -3.30 -3.78
C GLU A 82 0.57 -4.35 -3.14
N GLY A 83 0.73 -4.33 -1.82
CA GLY A 83 1.60 -5.27 -1.12
C GLY A 83 1.15 -6.72 -1.19
N ALA A 84 -0.16 -6.95 -1.37
CA ALA A 84 -0.76 -8.27 -1.52
C ALA A 84 -0.86 -8.74 -2.99
N GLY A 85 -0.39 -7.96 -3.97
CA GLY A 85 -0.47 -8.35 -5.39
C GLY A 85 -1.91 -8.52 -5.89
N LEU A 86 -2.83 -7.69 -5.39
CA LEU A 86 -4.24 -7.70 -5.77
C LEU A 86 -4.41 -7.24 -7.23
N HIS A 87 -5.31 -7.90 -7.97
CA HIS A 87 -5.52 -7.57 -9.38
C HIS A 87 -6.37 -6.29 -9.55
N HIS A 88 -7.55 -6.21 -8.93
CA HIS A 88 -8.45 -5.05 -9.12
C HIS A 88 -9.27 -4.65 -7.89
N LEU A 89 -9.46 -3.34 -7.69
CA LEU A 89 -10.35 -2.73 -6.69
C LEU A 89 -11.61 -2.13 -7.34
N TYR A 90 -12.78 -2.63 -6.96
CA TYR A 90 -14.07 -2.04 -7.33
C TYR A 90 -14.54 -1.07 -6.24
N LEU A 91 -14.62 0.22 -6.56
CA LEU A 91 -15.03 1.26 -5.63
C LEU A 91 -16.52 1.56 -5.86
N CYS A 92 -17.37 1.13 -4.93
CA CYS A 92 -18.82 1.18 -5.10
C CYS A 92 -19.51 2.24 -4.24
N GLY A 93 -20.60 2.80 -4.77
CA GLY A 93 -21.44 3.76 -4.07
C GLY A 93 -20.70 5.04 -3.70
N ILE A 94 -20.77 5.44 -2.43
CA ILE A 94 -20.11 6.66 -1.94
C ILE A 94 -18.60 6.49 -1.66
N THR A 95 -18.00 5.37 -2.05
CA THR A 95 -16.57 5.10 -1.81
C THR A 95 -15.69 6.11 -2.53
N PRO A 96 -14.81 6.87 -1.83
CA PRO A 96 -13.90 7.81 -2.45
C PRO A 96 -12.98 7.17 -3.47
N THR A 97 -12.74 7.88 -4.57
CA THR A 97 -11.83 7.45 -5.65
C THR A 97 -10.46 8.12 -5.50
N PRO A 98 -9.42 7.56 -6.16
CA PRO A 98 -8.11 8.20 -6.31
C PRO A 98 -8.13 9.62 -6.91
N GLU A 99 -9.23 10.04 -7.54
CA GLU A 99 -9.42 11.41 -8.02
C GLU A 99 -9.45 12.43 -6.87
N ASN A 100 -9.72 11.98 -5.63
CA ASN A 100 -9.57 12.81 -4.45
C ASN A 100 -8.08 12.89 -4.03
N PRO A 101 -7.42 14.06 -4.16
CA PRO A 101 -5.99 14.18 -3.90
C PRO A 101 -5.59 13.92 -2.44
N LYS A 102 -6.56 13.90 -1.49
CA LYS A 102 -6.29 13.56 -0.09
C LYS A 102 -6.05 12.06 0.11
N LEU A 103 -6.49 11.20 -0.81
CA LEU A 103 -6.30 9.75 -0.76
C LEU A 103 -4.81 9.38 -0.88
N ALA A 104 -4.08 10.08 -1.76
CA ALA A 104 -2.65 9.89 -2.03
C ALA A 104 -1.77 9.95 -0.77
N LYS A 105 -2.19 10.70 0.26
CA LYS A 105 -1.47 10.81 1.55
C LYS A 105 -1.36 9.46 2.27
N THR A 106 -2.27 8.54 2.00
CA THR A 106 -2.38 7.26 2.69
C THR A 106 -2.06 6.06 1.80
N SER A 107 -2.39 6.13 0.51
CA SER A 107 -2.06 5.10 -0.46
C SER A 107 -0.60 5.13 -0.91
N LEU A 108 0.10 6.27 -0.76
CA LEU A 108 1.53 6.43 -1.07
C LEU A 108 1.91 6.02 -2.50
N GLY A 109 1.03 6.24 -3.47
CA GLY A 109 1.26 5.92 -4.88
C GLY A 109 0.67 4.58 -5.34
N ALA A 110 0.18 3.74 -4.41
CA ALA A 110 -0.46 2.48 -4.73
C ALA A 110 -1.67 2.62 -5.67
N GLU A 111 -2.36 3.77 -5.65
CA GLU A 111 -3.47 4.10 -6.53
C GLU A 111 -3.09 4.23 -8.02
N GLY A 112 -1.80 4.42 -8.31
CA GLY A 112 -1.27 4.45 -9.67
C GLY A 112 -0.82 3.08 -10.19
N VAL A 113 -0.81 2.05 -9.33
CA VAL A 113 -0.32 0.71 -9.65
C VAL A 113 -1.45 -0.32 -9.60
N VAL A 114 -2.29 -0.27 -8.57
CA VAL A 114 -3.42 -1.19 -8.40
C VAL A 114 -4.54 -0.82 -9.36
N GLY A 115 -5.00 -1.77 -10.19
CA GLY A 115 -6.15 -1.58 -11.07
C GLY A 115 -7.40 -1.23 -10.26
N TRP A 116 -8.19 -0.25 -10.70
CA TRP A 116 -9.42 0.10 -10.01
C TRP A 116 -10.49 0.63 -10.97
N SER A 117 -11.75 0.58 -10.53
CA SER A 117 -12.89 1.16 -11.26
C SER A 117 -13.99 1.59 -10.31
N GLN A 118 -14.70 2.66 -10.64
CA GLN A 118 -15.85 3.14 -9.88
C GLN A 118 -17.17 2.56 -10.42
N HIS A 119 -18.07 2.16 -9.53
CA HIS A 119 -19.42 1.70 -9.87
C HIS A 119 -20.45 2.30 -8.92
N ASN A 120 -21.63 2.66 -9.39
CA ASN A 120 -22.64 3.29 -8.54
C ASN A 120 -23.32 2.30 -7.58
N ASN A 121 -23.44 1.03 -7.96
CA ASN A 121 -24.18 0.02 -7.20
C ASN A 121 -23.34 -1.26 -7.07
N ALA A 122 -22.96 -1.59 -5.82
CA ALA A 122 -22.22 -2.81 -5.51
C ALA A 122 -23.00 -4.08 -5.83
N LEU A 123 -24.32 -4.08 -5.64
CA LEU A 123 -25.15 -5.26 -5.85
C LEU A 123 -25.24 -5.61 -7.34
N ASP A 124 -25.47 -4.62 -8.20
CA ASP A 124 -25.52 -4.81 -9.65
C ASP A 124 -24.17 -5.33 -10.17
N LEU A 125 -23.08 -4.77 -9.66
CA LEU A 125 -21.72 -5.22 -9.99
C LEU A 125 -21.50 -6.66 -9.52
N ALA A 126 -21.85 -6.98 -8.28
CA ALA A 126 -21.70 -8.31 -7.71
C ALA A 126 -22.48 -9.36 -8.51
N GLN A 127 -23.73 -9.06 -8.89
CA GLN A 127 -24.55 -9.94 -9.73
C GLN A 127 -23.92 -10.16 -11.10
N ARG A 128 -23.38 -9.11 -11.73
CA ARG A 128 -22.66 -9.24 -13.00
C ARG A 128 -21.43 -10.13 -12.87
N LEU A 129 -20.60 -9.91 -11.84
CA LEU A 129 -19.40 -10.71 -11.58
C LEU A 129 -19.75 -12.18 -11.32
N LEU A 130 -20.81 -12.46 -10.56
CA LEU A 130 -21.32 -13.82 -10.38
C LEU A 130 -21.76 -14.45 -11.72
N GLY A 131 -22.43 -13.68 -12.57
CA GLY A 131 -22.82 -14.11 -13.92
C GLY A 131 -21.64 -14.40 -14.86
N GLU A 132 -20.48 -13.79 -14.60
CA GLU A 132 -19.20 -14.04 -15.27
C GLU A 132 -18.47 -15.29 -14.72
N GLY A 133 -19.08 -16.02 -13.77
CA GLY A 133 -18.52 -17.23 -13.16
C GLY A 133 -17.54 -16.96 -12.02
N ARG A 134 -17.49 -15.72 -11.50
CA ARG A 134 -16.69 -15.39 -10.31
C ARG A 134 -17.35 -15.96 -9.07
N GLN A 135 -16.54 -16.26 -8.06
CA GLN A 135 -17.02 -16.55 -6.71
C GLN A 135 -16.96 -15.28 -5.87
N LEU A 136 -18.04 -15.00 -5.12
CA LEU A 136 -18.12 -13.85 -4.24
C LEU A 136 -18.05 -14.28 -2.77
N TRP A 137 -17.18 -13.62 -2.02
CA TRP A 137 -17.04 -13.80 -0.57
C TRP A 137 -17.37 -12.47 0.11
N ALA A 138 -18.45 -12.45 0.89
CA ALA A 138 -18.83 -11.30 1.69
C ALA A 138 -18.12 -11.38 3.05
N LEU A 139 -17.48 -10.27 3.46
CA LEU A 139 -16.90 -10.14 4.79
C LEU A 139 -17.91 -9.41 5.69
N ASP A 140 -18.46 -10.14 6.66
CA ASP A 140 -19.45 -9.62 7.60
C ASP A 140 -19.22 -10.22 9.00
N VAL A 141 -19.83 -9.61 10.01
CA VAL A 141 -19.83 -10.04 11.41
C VAL A 141 -21.19 -10.63 11.83
N ASP A 142 -22.05 -10.97 10.86
CA ASP A 142 -23.33 -11.62 11.08
C ASP A 142 -23.20 -12.97 11.79
N GLU A 143 -24.23 -13.38 12.53
CA GLU A 143 -24.23 -14.64 13.29
C GLU A 143 -24.16 -15.90 12.41
N HIS A 144 -24.54 -15.79 11.14
CA HIS A 144 -24.44 -16.86 10.14
C HIS A 144 -23.11 -16.83 9.37
N ALA A 145 -22.24 -15.85 9.62
CA ALA A 145 -20.94 -15.77 8.99
C ALA A 145 -20.03 -16.92 9.46
N GLN A 146 -19.32 -17.51 8.51
CA GLN A 146 -18.29 -18.51 8.81
C GLN A 146 -16.95 -17.81 9.05
N SER A 147 -16.17 -18.31 10.02
CA SER A 147 -14.81 -17.81 10.26
C SER A 147 -13.98 -17.96 8.99
N LEU A 148 -13.33 -16.88 8.55
CA LEU A 148 -12.43 -16.88 7.39
C LEU A 148 -11.34 -17.95 7.50
N PHE A 149 -10.90 -18.27 8.72
CA PHE A 149 -9.87 -19.28 8.99
C PHE A 149 -10.38 -20.72 8.95
N ALA A 150 -11.70 -20.92 8.90
CA ALA A 150 -12.35 -22.23 8.84
C ALA A 150 -12.79 -22.60 7.42
N VAL A 151 -12.69 -21.69 6.45
CA VAL A 151 -13.07 -21.94 5.06
C VAL A 151 -11.82 -22.25 4.23
N GLU A 152 -11.89 -23.28 3.40
CA GLU A 152 -10.84 -23.55 2.41
C GLU A 152 -10.92 -22.51 1.28
N PRO A 153 -9.84 -21.77 0.99
CA PRO A 153 -9.85 -20.83 -0.12
C PRO A 153 -9.97 -21.62 -1.44
N PRO A 154 -10.79 -21.17 -2.40
CA PRO A 154 -10.99 -21.86 -3.67
C PRO A 154 -9.73 -21.70 -4.52
N ASP A 155 -9.10 -22.80 -4.91
CA ASP A 155 -7.93 -22.88 -5.82
C ASP A 155 -6.96 -21.70 -5.74
N ALA A 156 -6.62 -21.26 -4.52
CA ALA A 156 -5.62 -20.22 -4.35
C ALA A 156 -4.26 -20.80 -4.78
N PRO A 157 -3.47 -20.10 -5.62
CA PRO A 157 -2.09 -20.50 -5.84
C PRO A 157 -1.42 -20.60 -4.47
N ARG A 158 -0.85 -21.77 -4.16
CA ARG A 158 -0.11 -22.01 -2.91
C ARG A 158 1.12 -21.12 -2.92
N LEU A 159 0.97 -19.87 -2.47
CA LEU A 159 2.00 -18.85 -2.63
C LEU A 159 3.16 -18.96 -1.65
N TYR A 160 3.14 -19.92 -0.73
CA TYR A 160 4.29 -20.24 0.11
C TYR A 160 4.36 -21.74 0.35
N GLN A 161 5.24 -22.44 -0.37
CA GLN A 161 5.90 -23.60 0.20
C GLN A 161 7.13 -23.06 0.91
N ALA A 162 7.07 -22.97 2.24
CA ALA A 162 8.29 -22.71 3.01
C ALA A 162 9.24 -23.89 2.77
N GLN A 163 10.44 -23.61 2.25
CA GLN A 163 11.57 -24.54 2.31
C GLN A 163 12.18 -24.53 3.71
#